data_AF-A0A645E2E3-F1
#
_entry.id   AF-A0A645E2E3-F1
#
_cell.length_a   1.000
_cell.length_b   1.000
_cell.length_c   1.000
_cell.angle_alpha   90.00
_cell.angle_beta   90.00
_cell.angle_gamma   90.00
#
_symmetry.space_group_name_H-M   'P 1'
#
loop_
_entity.id
_entity.type
_entity.pdbx_description
1 polymer ?
#
loop_
_entity_poly.entity_id
_entity_poly.type
_entity_poly.pdbx_seq_one_letter_code
_entity_poly.pdbx_strand_id
1 'polypeptide(L)'
;MATFHKIFHKHWLWYASFFDRFVARAQARVAPKVNKYGYWGILLFVAIPLPVTGAWTGTLGSWILGLDKRKTMMAVFGGVIVSGLIVTSLVALGVGIDSVFIKRI
;
A
#
# COMPACT_ATOMS: atom_id res chain seq x y z
N MET A 1 -25.97 -1.11 4.87
CA MET A 1 -25.15 -1.56 3.72
C MET A 1 -24.55 -2.96 3.99
N ALA A 2 -25.39 -3.96 4.26
CA ALA A 2 -24.98 -5.33 4.63
C ALA A 2 -25.34 -6.37 3.55
N THR A 3 -25.81 -5.92 2.38
CA THR A 3 -26.59 -6.76 1.46
C THR A 3 -25.78 -7.28 0.28
N PHE A 4 -24.74 -6.56 -0.18
CA PHE A 4 -23.91 -7.00 -1.32
C PHE A 4 -22.95 -8.14 -1.00
N HIS A 5 -22.73 -8.44 0.29
CA HIS A 5 -21.73 -9.41 0.73
C HIS A 5 -22.12 -10.88 0.47
N LYS A 6 -23.42 -11.21 0.37
CA LYS A 6 -23.87 -12.61 0.19
C LYS A 6 -23.90 -13.08 -1.26
N ILE A 7 -23.95 -12.17 -2.23
CA ILE A 7 -24.21 -12.51 -3.64
C ILE A 7 -22.94 -12.99 -4.37
N PHE A 8 -21.77 -12.47 -3.98
CA PHE A 8 -20.50 -12.75 -4.68
C PHE A 8 -19.80 -14.05 -4.24
N HIS A 9 -20.10 -14.57 -3.06
CA HIS A 9 -19.47 -15.80 -2.54
C HIS A 9 -19.93 -17.09 -3.27
N LYS A 10 -20.93 -17.04 -4.15
CA LYS A 10 -21.54 -18.26 -4.71
C LYS A 10 -20.86 -18.80 -5.97
N HIS A 11 -20.03 -18.03 -6.67
CA HIS A 11 -19.51 -18.44 -7.98
C HIS A 11 -18.01 -18.82 -7.99
N TRP A 12 -17.26 -18.57 -6.91
CA TRP A 12 -15.78 -18.74 -6.90
C TRP A 12 -15.23 -19.41 -5.61
N LEU A 13 -15.95 -20.38 -5.03
CA LEU A 13 -15.54 -21.06 -3.78
C LEU A 13 -14.40 -22.08 -3.94
N TRP A 14 -14.25 -22.68 -5.11
CA TRP A 14 -13.26 -23.74 -5.33
C TRP A 14 -11.81 -23.19 -5.38
N TYR A 15 -11.61 -21.99 -5.93
CA TYR A 15 -10.29 -21.35 -6.03
C TYR A 15 -9.86 -20.68 -4.72
N ALA A 16 -10.82 -20.09 -3.98
CA ALA A 16 -10.55 -19.45 -2.70
C ALA A 16 -9.99 -20.47 -1.67
N SER A 17 -10.55 -21.68 -1.59
CA SER A 17 -10.09 -22.68 -0.62
C SER A 17 -8.67 -23.21 -0.88
N PHE A 18 -8.26 -23.37 -2.14
CA PHE A 18 -6.89 -23.80 -2.49
C PHE A 18 -5.86 -22.67 -2.31
N PHE A 19 -6.19 -21.47 -2.78
CA PHE A 19 -5.31 -20.31 -2.70
C PHE A 19 -5.20 -19.78 -1.27
N ASP A 20 -6.31 -19.69 -0.53
CA ASP A 20 -6.30 -19.30 0.89
C ASP A 20 -5.49 -20.28 1.72
N ARG A 21 -5.47 -21.59 1.45
CA ARG A 21 -4.68 -22.52 2.29
C ARG A 21 -3.17 -22.40 2.07
N PHE A 22 -2.75 -22.08 0.85
CA PHE A 22 -1.35 -21.83 0.51
C PHE A 22 -0.89 -20.44 0.98
N VAL A 23 -1.68 -19.41 0.65
CA VAL A 23 -1.39 -18.02 1.01
C VAL A 23 -1.57 -17.80 2.51
N ALA A 24 -2.57 -18.38 3.17
CA ALA A 24 -2.73 -18.26 4.63
C ALA A 24 -1.63 -19.02 5.39
N ARG A 25 -1.02 -20.08 4.85
CA ARG A 25 0.18 -20.69 5.46
C ARG A 25 1.39 -19.80 5.31
N ALA A 26 1.61 -19.23 4.13
CA ALA A 26 2.68 -18.27 3.90
C ALA A 26 2.48 -17.03 4.79
N GLN A 27 1.28 -16.45 4.80
CA GLN A 27 0.92 -15.36 5.70
C GLN A 27 1.06 -15.76 7.16
N ALA A 28 0.60 -16.93 7.62
CA ALA A 28 0.75 -17.34 9.02
C ALA A 28 2.21 -17.46 9.46
N ARG A 29 3.10 -17.89 8.56
CA ARG A 29 4.56 -17.96 8.82
C ARG A 29 5.19 -16.58 8.95
N VAL A 30 4.73 -15.60 8.18
CA VAL A 30 5.29 -14.23 8.14
C VAL A 30 4.48 -13.24 9.00
N ALA A 31 3.27 -13.62 9.44
CA ALA A 31 2.31 -12.87 10.24
C ALA A 31 2.91 -12.25 11.50
N PRO A 32 3.71 -12.96 12.34
CA PRO A 32 4.26 -12.32 13.54
C PRO A 32 5.17 -11.12 13.22
N LYS A 33 5.88 -11.16 12.09
CA LYS A 33 6.70 -10.02 11.63
C LYS A 33 5.86 -8.98 10.90
N VAL A 34 4.95 -9.41 10.03
CA VAL A 34 4.09 -8.54 9.20
C VAL A 34 3.07 -7.77 10.05
N ASN A 35 2.54 -8.35 11.13
CA ASN A 35 1.57 -7.67 11.99
C ASN A 35 2.22 -6.52 12.78
N LYS A 36 3.53 -6.59 13.06
CA LYS A 36 4.27 -5.53 13.74
C LYS A 36 4.94 -4.56 12.78
N TYR A 37 5.55 -5.04 11.69
CA TYR A 37 6.38 -4.25 10.78
C TYR A 37 5.72 -3.96 9.42
N GLY A 38 4.67 -4.69 9.03
CA GLY A 38 4.01 -4.51 7.74
C GLY A 38 3.36 -3.14 7.58
N TYR A 39 2.72 -2.63 8.63
CA TYR A 39 2.13 -1.29 8.63
C TYR A 39 3.20 -0.18 8.53
N TRP A 40 4.31 -0.33 9.25
CA TRP A 40 5.45 0.60 9.17
C TRP A 40 6.13 0.55 7.81
N GLY A 41 6.28 -0.64 7.23
CA GLY A 41 6.82 -0.82 5.89
C GLY A 41 5.96 -0.13 4.83
N ILE A 42 4.63 -0.26 4.91
CA ILE A 42 3.71 0.44 4.01
C ILE A 42 3.79 1.96 4.20
N LEU A 43 3.79 2.43 5.45
CA LEU A 43 3.88 3.85 5.73
C LEU A 43 5.16 4.45 5.15
N LEU A 44 6.32 3.83 5.39
CA LEU A 44 7.61 4.27 4.86
C LEU A 44 7.64 4.18 3.33
N PHE A 45 7.13 3.09 2.75
CA PHE A 45 7.08 2.91 1.31
C PHE A 45 6.22 3.98 0.61
N VAL A 46 5.11 4.38 1.22
CA VAL A 46 4.24 5.44 0.70
C VAL A 46 4.81 6.83 0.98
N ALA A 47 5.56 7.01 2.08
CA ALA A 47 6.16 8.27 2.46
C ALA A 47 7.29 8.71 1.51
N ILE A 48 8.00 7.77 0.89
CA ILE A 48 9.02 8.11 -0.12
C ILE A 48 8.29 8.54 -1.41
N PRO A 49 8.48 9.79 -1.89
CA PRO A 49 7.79 10.30 -3.05
C PRO A 49 8.46 9.82 -4.36
N LEU A 50 8.47 8.52 -4.63
CA LEU A 50 8.87 8.01 -5.95
C LEU A 50 7.62 7.91 -6.84
N PRO A 51 7.75 8.17 -8.17
CA PRO A 51 6.61 8.08 -9.11
C PRO A 51 5.97 6.68 -9.17
N VAL A 52 6.65 5.65 -8.65
CA VAL A 52 6.18 4.26 -8.62
C VAL A 52 5.72 3.84 -7.20
N THR A 53 6.17 4.52 -6.15
CA THR A 53 5.81 4.19 -4.76
C THR A 53 4.63 5.05 -4.30
N GLY A 54 3.49 4.41 -4.04
CA GLY A 54 2.31 5.13 -3.61
C GLY A 54 1.27 4.27 -2.90
N ALA A 55 0.15 4.93 -2.56
CA ALA A 55 -0.98 4.31 -1.88
C ALA A 55 -1.49 3.06 -2.58
N TRP A 56 -1.49 3.02 -3.92
CA TRP A 56 -1.96 1.89 -4.73
C TRP A 56 -1.08 0.64 -4.54
N THR A 57 0.24 0.79 -4.60
CA THR A 57 1.22 -0.26 -4.32
C THR A 57 1.25 -0.68 -2.84
N GLY A 58 1.10 0.28 -1.91
CA GLY A 58 1.02 -0.01 -0.48
C GLY A 58 -0.23 -0.81 -0.11
N THR A 59 -1.38 -0.48 -0.72
CA THR A 59 -2.63 -1.22 -0.54
C THR A 59 -2.58 -2.61 -1.17
N LEU A 60 -2.00 -2.75 -2.38
CA LEU A 60 -1.72 -4.06 -3.00
C LEU A 60 -0.81 -4.93 -2.13
N GLY A 61 0.30 -4.38 -1.65
CA GLY A 61 1.21 -5.09 -0.75
C GLY A 61 0.51 -5.53 0.54
N SER A 62 -0.34 -4.67 1.10
CA SER A 62 -1.13 -5.01 2.28
C SER A 62 -2.11 -6.16 2.05
N TRP A 63 -2.71 -6.21 0.86
CA TRP A 63 -3.68 -7.22 0.49
C TRP A 63 -3.01 -8.58 0.31
N ILE A 64 -1.84 -8.59 -0.35
CA ILE A 64 -1.01 -9.79 -0.51
C ILE A 64 -0.52 -10.30 0.86
N LEU A 65 -0.16 -9.38 1.77
CA LEU A 65 0.31 -9.71 3.12
C LEU A 65 -0.82 -10.00 4.11
N GLY A 66 -2.09 -9.80 3.74
CA GLY A 66 -3.24 -10.09 4.60
C GLY A 66 -3.36 -9.14 5.78
N LEU A 67 -2.85 -7.92 5.62
CA LEU A 67 -2.95 -6.88 6.64
C LEU A 67 -4.38 -6.36 6.75
N ASP A 68 -4.73 -5.89 7.94
CA ASP A 68 -6.07 -5.36 8.19
C ASP A 68 -6.29 -4.07 7.38
N LYS A 69 -7.36 -4.05 6.58
CA LYS A 69 -7.66 -2.94 5.67
C LYS A 69 -7.78 -1.60 6.38
N ARG A 70 -8.34 -1.56 7.60
CA ARG A 70 -8.48 -0.29 8.35
C ARG A 70 -7.13 0.23 8.78
N LYS A 71 -6.28 -0.64 9.35
CA LYS A 71 -4.94 -0.25 9.79
C LYS A 71 -4.04 0.15 8.61
N THR A 72 -4.12 -0.58 7.50
CA THR A 72 -3.44 -0.19 6.26
C THR A 72 -3.89 1.18 5.79
N MET A 73 -5.20 1.46 5.79
CA MET A 73 -5.70 2.76 5.33
C MET A 73 -5.14 3.91 6.18
N MET A 74 -5.04 3.73 7.50
CA MET A 74 -4.41 4.71 8.39
C MET A 74 -2.91 4.87 8.12
N ALA A 75 -2.19 3.77 7.87
CA ALA A 75 -0.77 3.80 7.55
C ALA A 75 -0.46 4.50 6.21
N VAL A 76 -1.27 4.20 5.18
CA VAL A 76 -1.19 4.85 3.87
C VAL A 76 -1.52 6.33 3.98
N PHE A 77 -2.58 6.69 4.71
CA PHE A 77 -2.94 8.09 4.91
C PHE A 77 -1.81 8.89 5.58
N GLY A 78 -1.21 8.33 6.63
CA GLY A 78 -0.03 8.92 7.27
C GLY A 78 1.16 9.07 6.31
N GLY A 79 1.44 8.03 5.51
CA GLY A 79 2.50 8.07 4.50
C GLY A 79 2.26 9.14 3.42
N VAL A 80 1.02 9.30 2.94
CA VAL A 80 0.67 10.31 1.93
C VAL A 80 0.84 11.73 2.48
N ILE A 81 0.46 11.98 3.73
CA ILE A 81 0.69 13.29 4.36
C ILE A 81 2.19 13.61 4.40
N VAL A 82 3.01 12.66 4.85
CA VAL A 82 4.48 12.84 4.89
C VAL A 82 5.05 13.05 3.49
N SER A 83 4.64 12.25 2.52
CA SER A 83 5.06 12.39 1.11
C SER A 83 4.70 13.75 0.55
N GLY A 84 3.47 14.22 0.79
CA GLY A 84 2.99 15.53 0.38
C GLY A 84 3.80 16.67 1.01
N LEU A 85 4.14 16.58 2.30
CA LEU A 85 4.99 17.57 2.97
C LEU A 85 6.40 17.60 2.38
N ILE A 86 6.99 16.44 2.09
CA ILE A 86 8.32 16.33 1.47
C ILE A 86 8.31 16.96 0.07
N VAL A 87 7.36 16.55 -0.78
CA VAL A 87 7.24 17.07 -2.16
C VAL A 87 6.97 18.57 -2.15
N THR A 88 6.04 19.04 -1.30
CA THR A 88 5.74 20.47 -1.18
C THR A 88 6.97 21.26 -0.76
N SER A 89 7.75 20.75 0.20
CA SER A 89 8.99 21.40 0.65
C SER A 89 10.06 21.40 -0.45
N LEU A 90 10.24 20.28 -1.18
CA LEU A 90 11.19 20.18 -2.29
C LEU A 90 10.85 21.15 -3.44
N VAL A 91 9.57 21.23 -3.79
CA VAL A 91 9.08 22.13 -4.83
C VAL A 91 9.18 23.59 -4.37
N ALA A 92 8.83 23.89 -3.12
CA ALA A 92 8.90 25.25 -2.56
C ALA A 92 10.34 25.77 -2.42
N LEU A 93 11.31 24.89 -2.14
CA LEU A 93 12.74 25.21 -2.10
C LEU A 93 13.36 25.37 -3.50
N GLY A 94 12.57 25.29 -4.57
CA GLY A 94 13.04 25.55 -5.92
C GLY A 94 14.00 24.49 -6.45
N VAL A 95 13.94 23.25 -5.94
CA VAL A 95 14.56 22.09 -6.61
C VAL A 95 13.65 21.74 -7.78
N GLY A 96 13.63 22.67 -8.73
CA GLY A 96 12.75 22.70 -9.86
C GLY A 96 13.11 21.58 -10.82
N ILE A 97 12.05 20.88 -11.21
CA ILE A 97 11.89 20.08 -12.42
C ILE A 97 12.48 20.77 -13.67
N ASP A 98 12.73 22.08 -13.62
CA ASP A 98 13.53 22.86 -14.57
C ASP A 98 14.91 22.23 -14.86
N SER A 99 15.59 21.64 -13.88
CA SER A 99 16.91 21.00 -14.10
C SER A 99 16.83 19.60 -14.73
N VAL A 100 15.67 18.94 -14.69
CA VAL A 100 15.46 17.58 -15.20
C VAL A 100 14.77 17.59 -16.56
N PHE A 101 13.89 18.57 -16.82
CA PHE A 101 13.16 18.72 -18.08
C PHE A 101 13.68 19.85 -18.98
N ILE A 102 14.38 20.87 -18.46
CA ILE A 102 15.02 21.91 -19.26
C ILE A 102 16.51 21.59 -19.37
N LYS A 103 16.84 20.50 -20.06
CA LYS A 103 18.09 20.48 -20.81
C LYS A 103 17.93 21.53 -21.91
N ARG A 104 18.36 22.77 -21.62
CA ARG A 104 18.38 23.87 -22.60
C ARG A 104 19.04 23.36 -23.87
N ILE A 105 18.25 23.31 -24.95
CA ILE A 105 18.75 23.47 -26.30
C ILE A 105 19.21 24.92 -26.44
#